data_AF-A0A1H7FF66-F1
#
_entry.id   AF-A0A1H7FF66-F1
#
_cell.length_a   1.000
_cell.length_b   1.000
_cell.length_c   1.000
_cell.angle_alpha   90.00
_cell.angle_beta   90.00
_cell.angle_gamma   90.00
#
_symmetry.space_group_name_H-M   'P 1'
#
loop_
_entity.id
_entity.type
_entity.pdbx_description
1 polymer ?
#
loop_
_entity_poly.entity_id
_entity_poly.type
_entity_poly.pdbx_seq_one_letter_code
_entity_poly.pdbx_strand_id
1 'polypeptide(L)'
;MGIHPRAAAPLSLRECKVRASLLLKDLLAAGSVRPARAAERLRVLPAFASLTPAEVLTRREAVRRKHALAVIAHEQGHASWVALKQALGEEEAPSLDTEAFFRKNRGAFLNRWFRTYPEALASLQAQGGYLFPFREQFFLCEAEFLRALGVDPADPGWAQMGFNWVEPKEPSAQQRLLQKLAALGYAG
;
A
#
# COMPACT_ATOMS: atom_id res chain seq x y z
N MET A 1 -20.96 35.84 21.64
CA MET A 1 -21.42 34.68 20.84
C MET A 1 -20.35 34.36 19.80
N GLY A 2 -19.42 33.46 20.15
CA GLY A 2 -18.40 32.98 19.22
C GLY A 2 -18.42 31.45 19.28
N ILE A 3 -19.16 30.81 18.38
CA ILE A 3 -19.07 29.37 18.20
C ILE A 3 -17.76 29.14 17.44
N HIS A 4 -16.65 29.00 18.17
CA HIS A 4 -15.43 28.49 17.56
C HIS A 4 -15.74 27.06 17.10
N PRO A 5 -15.57 26.73 15.80
CA PRO A 5 -15.69 25.35 15.36
C PRO A 5 -14.65 24.55 16.14
N ARG A 6 -15.14 23.60 16.94
CA ARG A 6 -14.31 22.68 17.72
C ARG A 6 -13.37 21.98 16.74
N ALA A 7 -12.10 22.40 16.71
CA ALA A 7 -11.06 21.74 15.95
C ALA A 7 -11.06 20.27 16.40
N ALA A 8 -11.59 19.39 15.56
CA ALA A 8 -11.59 17.97 15.81
C ALA A 8 -10.13 17.55 16.04
N ALA A 9 -9.88 16.80 17.12
CA ALA A 9 -8.56 16.27 17.38
C ALA A 9 -8.04 15.53 16.13
N PRO A 10 -6.75 15.66 15.78
CA PRO A 10 -6.19 14.95 14.64
C PRO A 10 -6.46 13.45 14.78
N LEU A 11 -7.09 12.87 13.77
CA LEU A 11 -7.46 11.47 13.76
C LEU A 11 -6.19 10.62 13.65
N SER A 12 -6.12 9.53 14.41
CA SER A 12 -5.08 8.52 14.23
C SER A 12 -5.21 7.83 12.87
N LEU A 13 -4.13 7.26 12.34
CA LEU A 13 -4.20 6.53 11.07
C LEU A 13 -5.20 5.35 11.11
N ARG A 14 -5.31 4.67 12.25
CA ARG A 14 -6.31 3.61 12.44
C ARG A 14 -7.71 4.15 12.23
N GLU A 15 -8.03 5.29 12.84
CA GLU A 15 -9.32 5.94 12.70
C GLU A 15 -9.55 6.43 11.26
N CYS A 16 -8.53 6.98 10.60
CA CYS A 16 -8.63 7.37 9.20
C CYS A 16 -8.93 6.17 8.29
N LYS A 17 -8.27 5.01 8.51
CA LYS A 17 -8.53 3.77 7.78
C LYS A 17 -9.94 3.25 8.02
N VAL A 18 -10.45 3.34 9.25
CA VAL A 18 -11.84 2.96 9.59
C VAL A 18 -12.83 3.87 8.84
N ARG A 19 -12.64 5.18 8.90
CA ARG A 19 -13.51 6.15 8.22
C ARG A 19 -13.50 6.00 6.70
N ALA A 20 -12.36 5.69 6.10
CA ALA A 20 -12.28 5.39 4.67
C ALA A 20 -13.11 4.14 4.29
N SER A 21 -13.05 3.09 5.11
CA SER A 21 -13.88 1.88 4.91
C SER A 21 -15.37 2.17 5.08
N LEU A 22 -15.75 3.01 6.06
CA LEU A 22 -17.13 3.45 6.25
C LEU A 22 -17.63 4.28 5.07
N LEU A 23 -16.80 5.20 4.55
CA LEU A 23 -17.14 6.01 3.38
C LEU A 23 -17.45 5.15 2.15
N LEU A 24 -16.66 4.09 1.90
CA LEU A 24 -16.95 3.14 0.81
C LEU A 24 -18.26 2.38 1.04
N LYS A 25 -18.52 1.93 2.27
CA LYS A 25 -19.78 1.26 2.60
C LYS A 25 -20.98 2.17 2.40
N ASP A 26 -20.87 3.44 2.81
CA ASP A 26 -21.92 4.45 2.63
C ASP A 26 -22.18 4.74 1.15
N LEU A 27 -21.14 4.76 0.30
CA LEU A 27 -21.28 4.95 -1.15
C LEU A 27 -22.04 3.79 -1.82
N LEU A 28 -21.85 2.56 -1.33
CA LEU A 28 -22.44 1.36 -1.91
C LEU A 28 -23.82 1.02 -1.31
N ALA A 29 -24.24 1.68 -0.23
CA ALA A 29 -25.52 1.45 0.42
C ALA A 29 -26.69 1.73 -0.55
N ALA A 30 -27.72 0.88 -0.55
CA ALA A 30 -28.93 1.11 -1.33
C ALA A 30 -29.96 1.96 -0.55
N GLY A 31 -30.80 2.71 -1.27
CA GLY A 31 -32.05 3.27 -0.75
C GLY A 31 -31.94 4.31 0.39
N SER A 32 -30.80 4.99 0.53
CA SER A 32 -30.60 5.99 1.59
C SER A 32 -29.97 7.28 1.05
N VAL A 33 -29.93 8.32 1.87
CA VAL A 33 -29.23 9.61 1.56
C VAL A 33 -27.71 9.46 1.68
N ARG A 34 -27.22 8.37 2.30
CA ARG A 34 -25.79 8.13 2.58
C ARG A 34 -24.91 8.07 1.33
N PRO A 35 -25.31 7.44 0.21
CA PRO A 35 -24.53 7.40 -1.02
C PRO A 35 -24.33 8.80 -1.61
N ALA A 36 -25.37 9.63 -1.64
CA ALA A 36 -25.28 10.99 -2.15
C ALA A 36 -24.28 11.82 -1.33
N ARG A 37 -24.32 11.70 0.00
CA ARG A 37 -23.34 12.36 0.88
C ARG A 37 -21.91 11.83 0.69
N ALA A 38 -21.74 10.53 0.50
CA ALA A 38 -20.43 9.93 0.21
C ALA A 38 -19.88 10.38 -1.15
N ALA A 39 -20.75 10.48 -2.16
CA ALA A 39 -20.41 10.99 -3.48
C ALA A 39 -19.99 12.45 -3.45
N GLU A 40 -20.68 13.30 -2.68
CA GLU A 40 -20.27 14.70 -2.48
C GLU A 40 -18.87 14.80 -1.86
N ARG A 41 -18.58 13.99 -0.85
CA ARG A 41 -17.25 13.96 -0.21
C ARG A 41 -16.15 13.54 -1.18
N LEU A 42 -16.42 12.65 -2.13
CA LEU A 42 -15.45 12.21 -3.14
C LEU A 42 -15.03 13.32 -4.10
N ARG A 43 -15.86 14.34 -4.31
CA ARG A 43 -15.59 15.46 -5.23
C ARG A 43 -14.48 16.39 -4.75
N VAL A 44 -14.00 16.25 -3.52
CA VAL A 44 -12.78 16.93 -3.06
C VAL A 44 -11.54 16.49 -3.85
N LEU A 45 -11.58 15.31 -4.46
CA LEU A 45 -10.48 14.79 -5.26
C LEU A 45 -10.55 15.30 -6.69
N PRO A 46 -9.41 15.67 -7.32
CA PRO A 46 -9.37 16.14 -8.70
C PRO A 46 -10.04 15.20 -9.72
N ALA A 47 -9.92 13.89 -9.51
CA ALA A 47 -10.52 12.87 -10.39
C ALA A 47 -12.06 12.86 -10.41
N PHE A 48 -12.69 13.43 -9.38
CA PHE A 48 -14.16 13.47 -9.25
C PHE A 48 -14.71 14.91 -9.15
N ALA A 49 -13.85 15.93 -9.05
CA ALA A 49 -14.25 17.33 -8.84
C ALA A 49 -15.16 17.88 -9.95
N SER A 50 -14.92 17.47 -11.20
CA SER A 50 -15.72 17.89 -12.36
C SER A 50 -17.05 17.13 -12.50
N LEU A 51 -17.29 16.10 -11.68
CA LEU A 51 -18.49 15.28 -11.74
C LEU A 51 -19.54 15.77 -10.74
N THR A 52 -20.80 15.59 -11.09
CA THR A 52 -21.92 15.71 -10.17
C THR A 52 -21.97 14.50 -9.22
N PRO A 53 -22.62 14.60 -8.05
CA PRO A 53 -22.77 13.47 -7.14
C PRO A 53 -23.47 12.27 -7.78
N ALA A 54 -24.45 12.53 -8.66
CA ALA A 54 -25.14 11.50 -9.42
C ALA A 54 -24.17 10.74 -10.35
N GLU A 55 -23.27 11.44 -11.04
CA GLU A 55 -22.25 10.83 -11.91
C GLU A 55 -21.17 10.09 -11.11
N VAL A 56 -20.84 10.54 -9.91
CA VAL A 56 -19.96 9.78 -9.01
C VAL A 56 -20.65 8.49 -8.57
N LEU A 57 -21.95 8.54 -8.29
CA LEU A 57 -22.74 7.36 -7.93
C LEU A 57 -22.85 6.35 -9.08
N THR A 58 -23.01 6.78 -10.32
CA THR A 58 -23.00 5.86 -11.47
C THR A 58 -21.63 5.17 -11.62
N ARG A 59 -20.55 5.84 -11.21
CA ARG A 59 -19.18 5.31 -11.23
C ARG A 59 -18.73 4.70 -9.90
N ARG A 60 -19.65 4.44 -8.95
CA ARG A 60 -19.31 3.98 -7.59
C ARG A 60 -18.44 2.71 -7.56
N GLU A 61 -18.56 1.84 -8.56
CA GLU A 61 -17.75 0.61 -8.67
C GLU A 61 -16.27 0.88 -9.01
N ALA A 62 -15.97 2.02 -9.65
CA ALA A 62 -14.61 2.47 -9.91
C ALA A 62 -13.96 3.12 -8.67
N VAL A 63 -14.74 3.45 -7.64
CA VAL A 63 -14.21 4.03 -6.40
C VAL A 63 -13.52 2.93 -5.59
N ARG A 64 -12.20 3.09 -5.42
CA ARG A 64 -11.36 2.18 -4.64
C ARG A 64 -11.02 2.79 -3.28
N ARG A 65 -10.53 1.94 -2.37
CA ARG A 65 -10.10 2.33 -1.01
C ARG A 65 -9.07 3.46 -1.00
N LYS A 66 -8.19 3.53 -2.00
CA LYS A 66 -7.22 4.64 -2.15
C LYS A 66 -7.90 6.01 -2.31
N HIS A 67 -9.03 6.09 -3.00
CA HIS A 67 -9.79 7.33 -3.15
C HIS A 67 -10.44 7.71 -1.82
N ALA A 68 -11.05 6.75 -1.12
CA ALA A 68 -11.63 7.01 0.20
C ALA A 68 -10.58 7.49 1.22
N LEU A 69 -9.38 6.89 1.23
CA LEU A 69 -8.27 7.37 2.08
C LEU A 69 -7.83 8.79 1.71
N ALA A 70 -7.76 9.11 0.41
CA ALA A 70 -7.43 10.45 -0.05
C ALA A 70 -8.49 11.49 0.41
N VAL A 71 -9.78 11.16 0.35
CA VAL A 71 -10.85 12.02 0.88
C VAL A 71 -10.63 12.33 2.36
N ILE A 72 -10.39 11.29 3.18
CA ILE A 72 -10.15 11.48 4.61
C ILE A 72 -8.90 12.34 4.86
N ALA A 73 -7.85 12.19 4.05
CA ALA A 73 -6.66 13.04 4.16
C ALA A 73 -6.98 14.52 3.87
N HIS A 74 -7.75 14.80 2.81
CA HIS A 74 -8.20 16.16 2.49
C HIS A 74 -9.08 16.76 3.58
N GLU A 75 -9.98 15.98 4.18
CA GLU A 75 -10.82 16.43 5.30
C GLU A 75 -10.01 16.75 6.56
N GLN A 76 -8.86 16.08 6.72
CA GLN A 76 -7.89 16.36 7.78
C GLN A 76 -6.95 17.53 7.42
N GLY A 77 -7.14 18.19 6.27
CA GLY A 77 -6.33 19.33 5.83
C GLY A 77 -5.04 18.97 5.10
N HIS A 78 -4.86 17.70 4.70
CA HIS A 78 -3.67 17.25 3.99
C HIS A 78 -3.95 17.04 2.50
N ALA A 79 -2.98 17.41 1.66
CA ALA A 79 -3.11 17.28 0.19
C ALA A 79 -3.15 15.83 -0.30
N SER A 80 -2.68 14.88 0.50
CA SER A 80 -2.67 13.45 0.14
C SER A 80 -2.60 12.56 1.37
N TRP A 81 -2.91 11.28 1.19
CA TRP A 81 -2.72 10.25 2.23
C TRP A 81 -1.26 10.16 2.69
N VAL A 82 -0.30 10.37 1.79
CA VAL A 82 1.14 10.40 2.12
C VAL A 82 1.46 11.58 3.03
N ALA A 83 0.97 12.78 2.70
CA ALA A 83 1.19 13.97 3.52
C ALA A 83 0.55 13.85 4.92
N LEU A 84 -0.61 13.20 5.05
CA LEU A 84 -1.23 12.91 6.34
C LEU A 84 -0.36 11.96 7.19
N LYS A 85 0.17 10.89 6.61
CA LYS A 85 1.05 9.95 7.34
C LYS A 85 2.31 10.64 7.85
N GLN A 86 2.96 11.42 6.99
CA GLN A 86 4.14 12.21 7.34
C GLN A 86 3.85 13.19 8.50
N ALA A 87 2.72 13.91 8.43
CA ALA A 87 2.34 14.84 9.49
C ALA A 87 2.03 14.17 10.84
N LEU A 88 1.60 12.90 10.81
CA LEU A 88 1.37 12.10 12.02
C LEU A 88 2.65 11.45 12.57
N GLY A 89 3.81 11.73 11.98
CA GLY A 89 5.09 11.14 12.39
C GLY A 89 5.22 9.66 12.03
N GLU A 90 4.30 9.12 11.23
CA GLU A 90 4.54 7.86 10.52
C GLU A 90 5.36 8.23 9.27
N GLU A 91 6.68 8.34 9.46
CA GLU A 91 7.60 8.14 8.35
C GLU A 91 7.23 6.80 7.73
N GLU A 92 6.77 6.82 6.49
CA GLU A 92 6.62 5.59 5.73
C GLU A 92 8.03 5.05 5.59
N ALA A 93 8.39 4.11 6.48
CA ALA A 93 9.66 3.43 6.41
C ALA A 93 9.84 2.98 4.96
N PRO A 94 11.01 3.22 4.35
CA PRO A 94 11.21 3.07 2.92
C PRO A 94 10.56 1.77 2.45
N SER A 95 9.58 1.84 1.55
CA SER A 95 8.91 0.62 1.13
C SER A 95 9.74 -0.02 0.02
N LEU A 96 9.76 -1.35 -0.06
CA LEU A 96 10.49 -2.02 -1.12
C LEU A 96 9.77 -1.79 -2.46
N ASP A 97 10.44 -1.13 -3.42
CA ASP A 97 9.97 -0.99 -4.80
C ASP A 97 10.35 -2.26 -5.58
N THR A 98 9.51 -3.29 -5.49
CA THR A 98 9.73 -4.53 -6.24
C THR A 98 9.50 -4.35 -7.75
N GLU A 99 8.87 -3.26 -8.20
CA GLU A 99 8.81 -2.93 -9.63
C GLU A 99 10.18 -2.47 -10.14
N ALA A 100 10.98 -1.78 -9.31
CA ALA A 100 12.35 -1.43 -9.64
C ALA A 100 13.24 -2.65 -9.91
N PHE A 101 12.96 -3.82 -9.31
CA PHE A 101 13.71 -5.05 -9.58
C PHE A 101 13.62 -5.40 -11.07
N PHE A 102 12.42 -5.40 -11.63
CA PHE A 102 12.19 -5.76 -13.04
C PHE A 102 12.49 -4.61 -14.01
N ARG A 103 12.35 -3.34 -13.58
CA ARG A 103 12.72 -2.20 -14.41
C ARG A 103 14.24 -2.12 -14.63
N LYS A 104 15.03 -2.40 -13.58
CA LYS A 104 16.50 -2.34 -13.64
C LYS A 104 17.13 -3.63 -14.16
N ASN A 105 16.47 -4.77 -14.03
CA ASN A 105 16.97 -6.06 -14.51
C ASN A 105 16.25 -6.48 -15.80
N ARG A 106 16.99 -6.50 -16.92
CA ARG A 106 16.46 -6.96 -18.23
C ARG A 106 16.72 -8.44 -18.52
N GLY A 107 17.25 -9.20 -17.57
CA GLY A 107 17.49 -10.63 -17.74
C GLY A 107 16.19 -11.46 -17.70
N ALA A 108 16.19 -12.58 -18.42
CA ALA A 108 15.11 -13.56 -18.37
C ALA A 108 15.33 -14.50 -17.18
N PHE A 109 14.77 -14.14 -16.02
CA PHE A 109 14.76 -15.01 -14.84
C PHE A 109 13.43 -15.72 -14.71
N LEU A 110 13.47 -17.02 -14.42
CA LEU A 110 12.28 -17.83 -14.21
C LEU A 110 11.76 -17.66 -12.77
N ASN A 111 11.15 -16.50 -12.51
CA ASN A 111 10.45 -16.28 -11.24
C ASN A 111 9.13 -17.07 -11.22
N ARG A 112 8.80 -17.66 -10.07
CA ARG A 112 7.54 -18.36 -9.86
C ARG A 112 6.49 -17.37 -9.34
N TRP A 113 5.36 -17.26 -10.03
CA TRP A 113 4.33 -16.27 -9.76
C TRP A 113 3.09 -16.90 -9.15
N PHE A 114 2.53 -16.23 -8.14
CA PHE A 114 1.37 -16.69 -7.40
C PHE A 114 0.37 -15.56 -7.23
N ARG A 115 -0.91 -15.90 -7.37
CA ARG A 115 -2.01 -14.94 -7.18
C ARG A 115 -2.32 -14.72 -5.71
N THR A 116 -2.06 -15.72 -4.87
CA THR A 116 -2.39 -15.67 -3.44
C THR A 116 -1.16 -15.92 -2.58
N TYR A 117 -1.15 -15.30 -1.40
CA TYR A 117 -0.07 -15.48 -0.43
C TYR A 117 0.07 -16.92 0.09
N PRO A 118 -1.03 -17.66 0.42
CA PRO A 118 -0.91 -19.04 0.88
C PRO A 118 -0.23 -19.97 -0.13
N GLU A 119 -0.53 -19.81 -1.43
CA GLU A 119 0.14 -20.59 -2.49
C GLU A 119 1.63 -20.27 -2.59
N ALA A 120 1.98 -18.99 -2.51
CA ALA A 120 3.37 -18.55 -2.53
C ALA A 120 4.15 -19.08 -1.33
N LEU A 121 3.54 -19.03 -0.13
CA LEU A 121 4.14 -19.55 1.09
C LEU A 121 4.34 -21.07 1.04
N ALA A 122 3.36 -21.82 0.54
CA ALA A 122 3.49 -23.26 0.34
C ALA A 122 4.63 -23.59 -0.63
N SER A 123 4.79 -22.80 -1.69
CA SER A 123 5.88 -22.95 -2.65
C SER A 123 7.26 -22.60 -2.06
N LEU A 124 7.32 -21.57 -1.20
CA LEU A 124 8.52 -21.22 -0.43
C LEU A 124 8.95 -22.37 0.47
N GLN A 125 8.01 -23.00 1.18
CA GLN A 125 8.29 -24.09 2.09
C GLN A 125 8.71 -25.38 1.36
N ALA A 126 8.11 -25.65 0.19
CA ALA A 126 8.39 -26.87 -0.57
C ALA A 126 9.70 -26.81 -1.37
N GLN A 127 10.05 -25.63 -1.91
CA GLN A 127 11.13 -25.49 -2.91
C GLN A 127 12.17 -24.42 -2.55
N GLY A 128 11.95 -23.63 -1.48
CA GLY A 128 12.84 -22.52 -1.11
C GLY A 128 12.72 -21.31 -2.04
N GLY A 129 13.72 -20.43 -1.97
CA GLY A 129 13.78 -19.16 -2.72
C GLY A 129 13.50 -17.94 -1.85
N TYR A 130 13.28 -16.79 -2.49
CA TYR A 130 13.02 -15.51 -1.81
C TYR A 130 11.65 -14.98 -2.23
N LEU A 131 10.73 -14.84 -1.27
CA LEU A 131 9.35 -14.44 -1.51
C LEU A 131 9.19 -12.92 -1.37
N PHE A 132 8.65 -12.30 -2.41
CA PHE A 132 8.39 -10.86 -2.48
C PHE A 132 6.97 -10.54 -2.94
N PRO A 133 6.39 -9.42 -2.45
CA PRO A 133 5.14 -8.91 -3.00
C PRO A 133 5.38 -8.20 -4.34
N PHE A 134 4.43 -8.28 -5.27
CA PHE A 134 4.43 -7.51 -6.50
C PHE A 134 3.01 -7.12 -6.89
N ARG A 135 2.65 -5.85 -6.69
CA ARG A 135 1.28 -5.34 -6.89
C ARG A 135 0.24 -6.17 -6.12
N GLU A 136 -0.63 -6.89 -6.82
CA GLU A 136 -1.66 -7.77 -6.25
C GLU A 136 -1.25 -9.27 -6.26
N GLN A 137 0.01 -9.55 -6.58
CA GLN A 137 0.57 -10.89 -6.72
C GLN A 137 1.80 -11.06 -5.82
N PHE A 138 2.34 -12.27 -5.83
CA PHE A 138 3.56 -12.65 -5.14
C PHE A 138 4.48 -13.38 -6.11
N PHE A 139 5.78 -13.20 -5.95
CA PHE A 139 6.75 -13.98 -6.71
C PHE A 139 7.84 -14.54 -5.82
N LEU A 140 8.33 -15.72 -6.19
CA LEU A 140 9.56 -16.28 -5.69
C LEU A 140 10.66 -16.18 -6.74
N CYS A 141 11.80 -15.69 -6.33
CA CYS A 141 13.01 -15.66 -7.14
C CYS A 141 14.12 -16.51 -6.52
N GLU A 142 15.12 -16.83 -7.33
CA GLU A 142 16.31 -17.57 -6.92
C GLU A 142 17.47 -16.62 -6.59
N ALA A 143 18.54 -17.15 -6.02
CA ALA A 143 19.70 -16.36 -5.58
C ALA A 143 20.34 -15.58 -6.73
N GLU A 144 20.32 -16.14 -7.94
CA GLU A 144 20.83 -15.58 -9.19
C GLU A 144 20.11 -14.28 -9.54
N PHE A 145 18.79 -14.20 -9.31
CA PHE A 145 18.02 -12.99 -9.53
C PHE A 145 18.47 -11.88 -8.57
N LEU A 146 18.68 -12.21 -7.28
CA LEU A 146 19.20 -11.25 -6.31
C LEU A 146 20.62 -10.78 -6.66
N ARG A 147 21.52 -11.70 -7.06
CA ARG A 147 22.87 -11.33 -7.51
C ARG A 147 22.84 -10.39 -8.71
N ALA A 148 21.94 -10.61 -9.66
CA ALA A 148 21.77 -9.74 -10.82
C ALA A 148 21.26 -8.34 -10.46
N LEU A 149 20.58 -8.20 -9.32
CA LEU A 149 20.21 -6.90 -8.73
C LEU A 149 21.34 -6.26 -7.90
N GLY A 150 22.51 -6.90 -7.80
CA GLY A 150 23.60 -6.46 -6.93
C GLY A 150 23.34 -6.71 -5.45
N VAL A 151 22.37 -7.57 -5.13
CA VAL A 151 22.00 -7.94 -3.76
C VAL A 151 22.73 -9.22 -3.38
N ASP A 152 23.29 -9.25 -2.17
CA ASP A 152 23.95 -10.46 -1.66
C ASP A 152 22.90 -11.48 -1.17
N PRO A 153 22.74 -12.65 -1.85
CA PRO A 153 21.83 -13.69 -1.39
C PRO A 153 22.34 -14.43 -0.15
N ALA A 154 23.64 -14.32 0.18
CA ALA A 154 24.21 -14.96 1.37
C ALA A 154 24.04 -14.13 2.65
N ASP A 155 23.39 -12.96 2.57
CA ASP A 155 23.13 -12.13 3.73
C ASP A 155 22.29 -12.91 4.77
N PRO A 156 22.78 -13.06 6.01
CA PRO A 156 22.09 -13.82 7.04
C PRO A 156 20.71 -13.23 7.40
N GLY A 157 20.46 -11.95 7.07
CA GLY A 157 19.16 -11.32 7.21
C GLY A 157 18.05 -12.07 6.47
N TRP A 158 18.36 -12.70 5.33
CA TRP A 158 17.38 -13.49 4.57
C TRP A 158 16.91 -14.70 5.37
N ALA A 159 17.84 -15.44 5.96
CA ALA A 159 17.53 -16.59 6.80
C ALA A 159 16.77 -16.17 8.08
N GLN A 160 17.15 -15.05 8.70
CA GLN A 160 16.46 -14.50 9.89
C GLN A 160 15.00 -14.14 9.59
N MET A 161 14.71 -13.61 8.40
CA MET A 161 13.34 -13.34 7.96
C MET A 161 12.57 -14.61 7.56
N GLY A 162 13.25 -15.75 7.41
CA GLY A 162 12.68 -16.96 6.82
C GLY A 162 12.45 -16.85 5.32
N PHE A 163 13.25 -16.03 4.62
CA PHE A 163 13.17 -15.76 3.19
C PHE A 163 11.81 -15.21 2.70
N ASN A 164 11.00 -14.70 3.64
CA ASN A 164 9.67 -14.14 3.38
C ASN A 164 9.69 -12.64 3.63
N TRP A 165 9.63 -11.84 2.56
CA TRP A 165 9.53 -10.39 2.67
C TRP A 165 8.11 -9.93 3.03
N VAL A 166 7.09 -10.73 2.75
CA VAL A 166 5.68 -10.35 2.97
C VAL A 166 5.35 -10.40 4.46
N GLU A 167 5.70 -11.50 5.12
CA GLU A 167 5.56 -11.69 6.56
C GLU A 167 6.88 -12.21 7.14
N PRO A 168 7.84 -11.31 7.45
CA PRO A 168 9.12 -11.71 7.99
C PRO A 168 8.98 -12.25 9.42
N LYS A 169 9.73 -13.30 9.73
CA LYS A 169 9.84 -13.78 11.12
C LYS A 169 10.49 -12.74 12.04
N GLU A 170 11.45 -11.98 11.51
CA GLU A 170 12.22 -10.97 12.24
C GLU A 170 12.16 -9.61 11.52
N PRO A 171 11.27 -8.69 11.94
CA PRO A 171 11.12 -7.37 11.31
C PRO A 171 12.41 -6.53 11.30
N SER A 172 13.24 -6.66 12.35
CA SER A 172 14.53 -5.97 12.46
C SER A 172 15.51 -6.39 11.36
N ALA A 173 15.45 -7.64 10.91
CA ALA A 173 16.27 -8.13 9.80
C ALA A 173 15.80 -7.57 8.46
N GLN A 174 14.47 -7.49 8.26
CA GLN A 174 13.86 -6.85 7.10
C GLN A 174 14.27 -5.39 6.97
N GLN A 175 14.25 -4.63 8.06
CA GLN A 175 14.62 -3.22 8.03
C GLN A 175 16.09 -3.00 7.61
N ARG A 176 17.01 -3.85 8.07
CA ARG A 176 18.43 -3.78 7.66
C ARG A 176 18.61 -4.10 6.18
N LEU A 177 17.95 -5.16 5.69
CA LEU A 177 18.00 -5.52 4.28
C LEU A 177 17.37 -4.44 3.40
N LEU A 178 16.29 -3.83 3.86
CA LEU A 178 15.63 -2.73 3.18
C LEU A 178 16.55 -1.51 3.06
N GLN A 179 17.31 -1.16 4.11
CA GLN A 179 18.31 -0.08 4.01
C GLN A 179 19.37 -0.39 2.94
N LYS A 180 19.82 -1.64 2.84
CA LYS A 180 20.76 -2.07 1.79
C LYS A 180 20.13 -1.95 0.39
N LEU A 181 18.90 -2.40 0.24
CA LEU A 181 18.15 -2.31 -1.01
C LEU A 181 17.86 -0.84 -1.39
N ALA A 182 17.57 0.01 -0.41
CA ALA A 182 17.40 1.45 -0.59
C ALA A 182 18.68 2.12 -1.11
N ALA A 183 19.85 1.74 -0.57
CA ALA A 183 21.14 2.23 -1.06
C ALA A 183 21.43 1.82 -2.52
N LEU A 184 20.87 0.69 -2.97
CA LEU A 184 20.90 0.25 -4.38
C LEU A 184 19.78 0.88 -5.23
N GLY A 185 18.95 1.74 -4.63
CA GLY A 185 17.84 2.45 -5.27
C GLY A 185 16.62 1.58 -5.54
N TYR A 186 16.35 0.59 -4.70
CA TYR A 186 15.16 -0.27 -4.75
C TYR A 186 14.15 0.05 -3.64
N ALA A 187 14.28 1.20 -2.96
CA ALA A 187 13.26 1.72 -2.07
C ALA A 187 12.47 2.84 -2.75
N GLY A 188 11.20 2.97 -2.38
CA GLY A 188 10.26 3.98 -2.88
C GLY A 188 9.23 4.41 -1.83
#